data_AF-A0A7Y4KME5-F1
#
_entry.id   AF-A0A7Y4KME5-F1
#
_cell.length_a   1.000
_cell.length_b   1.000
_cell.length_c   1.000
_cell.angle_alpha   90.00
_cell.angle_beta   90.00
_cell.angle_gamma   90.00
#
_symmetry.space_group_name_H-M   'P 1'
#
loop_
_entity.id
_entity.type
_entity.pdbx_description
1 polymer ?
#
loop_
_entity_poly.entity_id
_entity_poly.type
_entity_poly.pdbx_seq_one_letter_code
_entity_poly.pdbx_strand_id
1 'polypeptide(L)'
;MERKEFDKLVDELVDQRGVGYPKLTAEENKRLLQSYGHNADPRGKQLAQWVLSTAHYCECLTVRGMEATHAECVVFWFRLYGLFDEVRDDLIKKANFGDTVIASGQAPQSFQLDIETKVKPALAAINKAFALFSEDDLLYLQFRRDVEAHVWQDAYRLRMKGQKSLITTRRVFGVDWELDVLHERIEQMLQRFARDERALAVDFARRLHPVMPEVLTTCMIYTS
;
A
#
# COMPACT_ATOMS: atom_id res chain seq x y z
N MET A 1 21.49 -17.14 -18.69
CA MET A 1 20.89 -17.56 -17.42
C MET A 1 19.55 -18.16 -17.74
N GLU A 2 19.45 -19.48 -17.67
CA GLU A 2 18.17 -20.16 -17.88
C GLU A 2 17.23 -19.83 -16.70
N ARG A 3 15.91 -19.80 -16.94
CA ARG A 3 14.91 -19.45 -15.91
C ARG A 3 15.10 -20.23 -14.60
N LYS A 4 15.53 -21.49 -14.70
CA LYS A 4 15.85 -22.36 -13.56
C LYS A 4 17.05 -21.88 -12.73
N GLU A 5 18.05 -21.26 -13.35
CA GLU A 5 19.20 -20.70 -12.64
C GLU A 5 18.84 -19.40 -11.94
N PHE A 6 17.94 -18.59 -12.52
CA PHE A 6 17.42 -17.38 -11.88
C PHE A 6 16.55 -17.73 -10.67
N ASP A 7 15.64 -18.69 -10.82
CA ASP A 7 14.77 -19.15 -9.73
C ASP A 7 15.61 -19.74 -8.57
N LYS A 8 16.66 -20.51 -8.88
CA LYS A 8 17.59 -21.04 -7.88
C LYS A 8 18.39 -19.94 -7.18
N LEU A 9 18.85 -18.92 -7.91
CA LEU A 9 19.57 -17.78 -7.34
C LEU A 9 18.67 -16.94 -6.43
N VAL A 10 17.40 -16.76 -6.81
CA VAL A 10 16.39 -16.08 -5.99
C VAL A 10 16.12 -16.87 -4.72
N ASP A 11 15.96 -18.19 -4.80
CA ASP A 11 15.78 -19.06 -3.63
C ASP A 11 17.01 -19.02 -2.70
N GLU A 12 18.23 -19.10 -3.25
CA GLU A 12 19.47 -19.01 -2.47
C GLU A 12 19.67 -17.63 -1.80
N LEU A 13 19.28 -16.53 -2.47
CA LEU A 13 19.34 -15.17 -1.92
C LEU A 13 18.25 -14.91 -0.86
N VAL A 14 17.11 -15.58 -0.95
CA VAL A 14 16.03 -15.54 0.03
C VAL A 14 16.42 -16.33 1.29
N ASP A 15 17.13 -17.45 1.15
CA ASP A 15 17.56 -18.31 2.26
C ASP A 15 18.73 -17.71 3.07
N GLN A 16 19.68 -17.03 2.39
CA GLN A 16 20.88 -16.46 3.04
C GLN A 16 20.61 -15.23 3.93
N ARG A 17 19.41 -14.64 3.92
CA ARG A 17 19.10 -13.46 4.74
C ARG A 17 18.44 -13.77 6.09
N GLY A 18 18.10 -15.02 6.41
CA GLY A 18 17.53 -15.39 7.72
C GLY A 18 16.19 -14.69 8.07
N VAL A 19 15.62 -13.92 7.13
CA VAL A 19 14.31 -13.28 7.27
C VAL A 19 13.29 -14.24 6.68
N GLY A 20 12.90 -15.22 7.49
CA GLY A 20 11.79 -16.11 7.16
C GLY A 20 10.50 -15.29 7.09
N TYR A 21 10.19 -14.75 5.91
CA TYR A 21 8.85 -14.24 5.63
C TYR A 21 7.87 -15.38 5.91
N PRO A 22 6.70 -15.12 6.54
CA PRO A 22 5.60 -16.07 6.45
C PRO A 22 5.24 -16.18 4.97
N LYS A 23 5.74 -17.23 4.31
CA LYS A 23 5.30 -17.61 2.98
C LYS A 23 3.81 -17.91 3.13
N LEU A 24 2.97 -17.20 2.37
CA LEU A 24 1.60 -17.67 2.12
C LEU A 24 1.68 -19.16 1.83
N THR A 25 0.85 -19.94 2.52
CA THR A 25 0.82 -21.38 2.31
C THR A 25 0.57 -21.66 0.82
N ALA A 26 1.03 -22.82 0.33
CA ALA A 26 0.80 -23.22 -1.05
C ALA A 26 -0.70 -23.14 -1.41
N GLU A 27 -1.57 -23.47 -0.46
CA GLU A 27 -3.02 -23.37 -0.57
C GLU A 27 -3.54 -21.93 -0.63
N GLU A 28 -3.03 -21.01 0.17
CA GLU A 28 -3.40 -19.58 0.12
C GLU A 28 -2.92 -18.93 -1.18
N ASN A 29 -1.68 -19.21 -1.60
CA ASN A 29 -1.15 -18.78 -2.88
C ASN A 29 -1.95 -19.36 -4.04
N LYS A 30 -2.33 -20.64 -3.97
CA LYS A 30 -3.15 -21.30 -5.00
C LYS A 30 -4.56 -20.73 -5.04
N ARG A 31 -5.20 -20.44 -3.90
CA ARG A 31 -6.51 -19.76 -3.86
C ARG A 31 -6.43 -18.34 -4.44
N LEU A 32 -5.38 -17.59 -4.10
CA LEU A 32 -5.10 -16.30 -4.73
C LEU A 32 -4.98 -16.49 -6.25
N LEU A 33 -4.06 -17.33 -6.71
CA LEU A 33 -3.77 -17.56 -8.13
C LEU A 33 -4.97 -18.09 -8.92
N GLN A 34 -5.80 -18.96 -8.33
CA GLN A 34 -7.00 -19.52 -8.97
C GLN A 34 -8.14 -18.51 -9.06
N SER A 35 -8.22 -17.53 -8.16
CA SER A 35 -9.16 -16.41 -8.28
C SER A 35 -8.83 -15.49 -9.46
N TYR A 36 -7.61 -15.57 -10.00
CA TYR A 36 -7.17 -14.79 -11.16
C TYR A 36 -7.25 -15.62 -12.44
N GLY A 37 -8.26 -15.35 -13.28
CA GLY A 37 -8.38 -15.95 -14.61
C GLY A 37 -7.10 -15.75 -15.45
N HIS A 38 -6.78 -16.74 -16.29
CA HIS A 38 -5.56 -16.75 -17.12
C HIS A 38 -5.40 -15.55 -18.09
N ASN A 39 -6.46 -14.76 -18.32
CA ASN A 39 -6.47 -13.58 -19.21
C ASN A 39 -6.64 -12.22 -18.50
N ALA A 40 -6.60 -12.16 -17.16
CA ALA A 40 -6.83 -10.89 -16.46
C ALA A 40 -5.67 -9.89 -16.62
N ASP A 41 -6.04 -8.61 -16.76
CA ASP A 41 -5.15 -7.44 -16.85
C ASP A 41 -4.07 -7.47 -15.76
N PRO A 42 -2.76 -7.44 -16.12
CA PRO A 42 -1.67 -7.42 -15.15
C PRO A 42 -1.82 -6.32 -14.09
N ARG A 43 -2.35 -5.16 -14.46
CA ARG A 43 -2.55 -4.05 -13.53
C ARG A 43 -3.67 -4.37 -12.54
N GLY A 44 -4.83 -4.82 -13.01
CA GLY A 44 -5.91 -5.29 -12.13
C GLY A 44 -5.45 -6.35 -11.12
N LYS A 45 -4.62 -7.31 -11.54
CA LYS A 45 -4.02 -8.33 -10.65
C LYS A 45 -3.14 -7.71 -9.56
N GLN A 46 -2.30 -6.76 -9.92
CA GLN A 46 -1.45 -6.06 -8.96
C GLN A 46 -2.29 -5.30 -7.92
N LEU A 47 -3.34 -4.58 -8.36
CA LEU A 47 -4.23 -3.86 -7.45
C LEU A 47 -4.96 -4.80 -6.48
N ALA A 48 -5.49 -5.92 -6.98
CA ALA A 48 -6.11 -6.94 -6.14
C ALA A 48 -5.12 -7.53 -5.13
N GLN A 49 -3.88 -7.77 -5.55
CA GLN A 49 -2.83 -8.27 -4.66
C GLN A 49 -2.51 -7.27 -3.54
N TRP A 50 -2.49 -5.95 -3.82
CA TRP A 50 -2.34 -4.93 -2.79
C TRP A 50 -3.44 -5.02 -1.74
N VAL A 51 -4.70 -5.11 -2.17
CA VAL A 51 -5.86 -5.21 -1.26
C VAL A 51 -5.79 -6.48 -0.40
N LEU A 52 -5.65 -7.64 -1.03
CA LEU A 52 -5.62 -8.94 -0.35
C LEU A 52 -4.46 -9.05 0.63
N SER A 53 -3.26 -8.64 0.21
CA SER A 53 -2.09 -8.72 1.09
C SER A 53 -2.22 -7.73 2.26
N THR A 54 -2.79 -6.54 2.04
CA THR A 54 -3.02 -5.59 3.13
C THR A 54 -3.97 -6.18 4.16
N ALA A 55 -5.07 -6.81 3.72
CA ALA A 55 -6.02 -7.46 4.62
C ALA A 55 -5.35 -8.59 5.44
N HIS A 56 -4.60 -9.46 4.77
CA HIS A 56 -3.87 -10.56 5.42
C HIS A 56 -2.90 -10.06 6.48
N TYR A 57 -1.99 -9.12 6.14
CA TYR A 57 -1.00 -8.63 7.09
C TYR A 57 -1.63 -7.78 8.21
N CYS A 58 -2.74 -7.10 7.94
CA CYS A 58 -3.53 -6.42 8.95
C CYS A 58 -4.08 -7.40 10.00
N GLU A 59 -4.65 -8.53 9.56
CA GLU A 59 -5.12 -9.60 10.45
C GLU A 59 -3.95 -10.23 11.22
N CYS A 60 -2.85 -10.60 10.54
CA CYS A 60 -1.67 -11.18 11.19
C CYS A 60 -1.11 -10.30 12.31
N LEU A 61 -0.92 -9.00 12.06
CA LEU A 61 -0.41 -8.07 13.06
C LEU A 61 -1.42 -7.83 14.20
N THR A 62 -2.72 -7.83 13.91
CA THR A 62 -3.76 -7.68 14.93
C THR A 62 -3.76 -8.88 15.89
N VAL A 63 -3.65 -10.11 15.35
CA VAL A 63 -3.67 -11.36 16.12
C VAL A 63 -2.37 -11.56 16.90
N ARG A 64 -1.21 -11.39 16.25
CA ARG A 64 0.10 -11.62 16.88
C ARG A 64 0.51 -10.50 17.83
N GLY A 65 0.06 -9.27 17.58
CA GLY A 65 0.45 -8.10 18.35
C GLY A 65 1.97 -7.96 18.45
N MET A 66 2.49 -7.90 19.68
CA MET A 66 3.92 -7.70 19.93
C MET A 66 4.81 -8.90 19.58
N GLU A 67 4.21 -10.06 19.27
CA GLU A 67 4.93 -11.24 18.78
C GLU A 67 5.15 -11.21 17.26
N ALA A 68 4.60 -10.20 16.56
CA ALA A 68 4.83 -10.02 15.13
C ALA A 68 6.32 -9.86 14.81
N THR A 69 6.78 -10.54 13.78
CA THR A 69 8.16 -10.44 13.30
C THR A 69 8.40 -9.08 12.64
N HIS A 70 9.68 -8.67 12.59
CA HIS A 70 10.05 -7.45 11.87
C HIS A 70 9.68 -7.55 10.37
N ALA A 71 9.84 -8.72 9.76
CA ALA A 71 9.47 -8.98 8.37
C ALA A 71 8.00 -8.72 8.11
N GLU A 72 7.11 -9.19 8.98
CA GLU A 72 5.66 -8.94 8.87
C GLU A 72 5.34 -7.46 8.95
N CYS A 73 6.01 -6.72 9.84
CA CYS A 73 5.84 -5.26 9.94
C CYS A 73 6.28 -4.56 8.65
N VAL A 74 7.44 -4.94 8.10
CA VAL A 74 7.94 -4.37 6.84
C VAL A 74 6.98 -4.64 5.67
N VAL A 75 6.53 -5.88 5.51
CA VAL A 75 5.58 -6.21 4.44
C VAL A 75 4.27 -5.46 4.63
N PHE A 76 3.76 -5.37 5.86
CA PHE A 76 2.56 -4.58 6.15
C PHE A 76 2.70 -3.12 5.70
N TRP A 77 3.82 -2.45 5.99
CA TRP A 77 4.06 -1.07 5.54
C TRP A 77 3.98 -0.94 4.02
N PHE A 78 4.61 -1.84 3.28
CA PHE A 78 4.54 -1.82 1.82
C PHE A 78 3.13 -2.04 1.27
N ARG A 79 2.39 -2.99 1.85
CA ARG A 79 1.04 -3.31 1.38
C ARG A 79 0.08 -2.17 1.68
N LEU A 80 0.14 -1.60 2.89
CA LEU A 80 -0.66 -0.45 3.26
C LEU A 80 -0.35 0.78 2.39
N TYR A 81 0.93 1.02 2.10
CA TYR A 81 1.32 2.08 1.16
C TYR A 81 0.71 1.85 -0.23
N GLY A 82 0.85 0.64 -0.80
CA GLY A 82 0.29 0.32 -2.11
C GLY A 82 -1.23 0.45 -2.17
N LEU A 83 -1.94 0.12 -1.09
CA LEU A 83 -3.39 0.35 -0.98
C LEU A 83 -3.75 1.84 -1.05
N PHE A 84 -3.04 2.70 -0.28
CA PHE A 84 -3.37 4.13 -0.18
C PHE A 84 -2.82 5.00 -1.30
N ASP A 85 -1.72 4.60 -1.92
CA ASP A 85 -1.12 5.30 -3.05
C ASP A 85 -1.70 4.75 -4.36
N GLU A 86 -1.36 3.50 -4.72
CA GLU A 86 -1.65 2.97 -6.05
C GLU A 86 -3.14 2.63 -6.27
N VAL A 87 -3.77 1.89 -5.35
CA VAL A 87 -5.18 1.48 -5.52
C VAL A 87 -6.10 2.68 -5.41
N ARG A 88 -5.88 3.54 -4.40
CA ARG A 88 -6.68 4.75 -4.20
C ARG A 88 -6.56 5.72 -5.37
N ASP A 89 -5.35 6.00 -5.86
CA ASP A 89 -5.13 6.94 -6.97
C ASP A 89 -5.77 6.42 -8.27
N ASP A 90 -5.70 5.11 -8.55
CA ASP A 90 -6.38 4.51 -9.70
C ASP A 90 -7.90 4.70 -9.63
N LEU A 91 -8.49 4.46 -8.45
CA LEU A 91 -9.93 4.66 -8.22
C LEU A 91 -10.34 6.14 -8.33
N ILE A 92 -9.55 7.07 -7.81
CA ILE A 92 -9.80 8.52 -7.96
C ILE A 92 -9.79 8.91 -9.43
N LYS A 93 -8.77 8.49 -10.18
CA LYS A 93 -8.65 8.78 -11.62
C LYS A 93 -9.85 8.23 -12.40
N LYS A 94 -10.27 7.00 -12.10
CA LYS A 94 -11.42 6.37 -12.76
C LYS A 94 -12.74 7.02 -12.38
N ALA A 95 -12.94 7.38 -11.11
CA ALA A 95 -14.13 8.10 -10.66
C ALA A 95 -14.24 9.47 -11.37
N ASN A 96 -13.16 10.26 -11.36
CA ASN A 96 -13.13 11.58 -12.01
C ASN A 96 -13.36 11.50 -13.52
N PHE A 97 -12.72 10.52 -14.19
CA PHE A 97 -12.96 10.26 -15.60
C PHE A 97 -14.41 9.84 -15.85
N GLY A 98 -14.93 8.93 -15.02
CA GLY A 98 -16.32 8.48 -15.07
C GLY A 98 -17.31 9.63 -14.98
N ASP A 99 -17.16 10.48 -13.97
CA ASP A 99 -18.00 11.66 -13.77
C ASP A 99 -17.95 12.62 -14.96
N THR A 100 -16.77 12.80 -15.57
CA THR A 100 -16.59 13.65 -16.76
C THR A 100 -17.35 13.10 -17.98
N VAL A 101 -17.27 11.79 -18.23
CA VAL A 101 -17.93 11.13 -19.38
C VAL A 101 -19.44 11.00 -19.17
N ILE A 102 -19.88 10.79 -17.92
CA ILE A 102 -21.31 10.79 -17.57
C ILE A 102 -21.89 12.19 -17.77
N ALA A 103 -21.20 13.23 -17.29
CA ALA A 103 -21.64 14.62 -17.44
C ALA A 103 -21.70 15.08 -18.91
N SER A 104 -20.90 14.50 -19.82
CA SER A 104 -20.96 14.80 -21.25
C SER A 104 -22.16 14.18 -21.97
N GLY A 105 -22.92 13.29 -21.30
CA GLY A 105 -24.05 12.56 -21.90
C GLY A 105 -23.63 11.48 -22.91
N GLN A 106 -22.33 11.16 -22.98
CA GLN A 106 -21.78 10.17 -23.92
C GLN A 106 -21.56 8.79 -23.29
N ALA A 107 -21.70 8.68 -21.97
CA ALA A 107 -21.55 7.42 -21.24
C ALA A 107 -22.66 6.41 -21.61
N PRO A 108 -22.32 5.18 -22.04
CA PRO A 108 -23.28 4.08 -22.04
C PRO A 108 -23.83 3.81 -20.63
N GLN A 109 -25.08 3.37 -20.52
CA GLN A 109 -25.71 3.08 -19.22
C GLN A 109 -24.93 2.03 -18.42
N SER A 110 -24.33 1.03 -19.08
CA SER A 110 -23.48 0.03 -18.43
C SER A 110 -22.23 0.63 -17.78
N PHE A 111 -21.58 1.59 -18.47
CA PHE A 111 -20.42 2.30 -17.93
C PHE A 111 -20.80 3.14 -16.71
N GLN A 112 -21.92 3.88 -16.77
CA GLN A 112 -22.43 4.64 -15.63
C GLN A 112 -22.71 3.72 -14.43
N LEU A 113 -23.35 2.57 -14.69
CA LEU A 113 -23.62 1.58 -13.64
C LEU A 113 -22.33 1.05 -13.02
N ASP A 114 -21.29 0.74 -13.80
CA ASP A 114 -20.01 0.28 -13.29
C ASP A 114 -19.33 1.34 -12.40
N ILE A 115 -19.37 2.62 -12.78
CA ILE A 115 -18.82 3.71 -11.95
C ILE A 115 -19.55 3.79 -10.60
N GLU A 116 -20.89 3.79 -10.62
CA GLU A 116 -21.71 3.96 -9.41
C GLU A 116 -21.71 2.73 -8.49
N THR A 117 -21.61 1.52 -9.06
CA THR A 117 -21.75 0.27 -8.27
C THR A 117 -20.44 -0.42 -7.94
N LYS A 118 -19.34 -0.11 -8.64
CA LYS A 118 -18.02 -0.72 -8.39
C LYS A 118 -16.98 0.31 -7.97
N VAL A 119 -16.76 1.34 -8.79
CA VAL A 119 -15.63 2.29 -8.58
C VAL A 119 -15.88 3.19 -7.37
N LYS A 120 -17.02 3.89 -7.32
CA LYS A 120 -17.34 4.82 -6.22
C LYS A 120 -17.44 4.12 -4.86
N PRO A 121 -18.08 2.94 -4.73
CA PRO A 121 -18.09 2.19 -3.46
C PRO A 121 -16.70 1.74 -3.00
N ALA A 122 -15.86 1.23 -3.92
CA ALA A 122 -14.47 0.86 -3.60
C ALA A 122 -13.65 2.08 -3.14
N LEU A 123 -13.80 3.22 -3.83
CA LEU A 123 -13.14 4.47 -3.45
C LEU A 123 -13.62 4.96 -2.08
N ALA A 124 -14.92 4.89 -1.80
CA ALA A 124 -15.48 5.27 -0.51
C ALA A 124 -14.92 4.42 0.64
N ALA A 125 -14.83 3.10 0.45
CA ALA A 125 -14.26 2.18 1.44
C ALA A 125 -12.78 2.48 1.70
N ILE A 126 -11.97 2.71 0.66
CA ILE A 126 -10.55 3.08 0.82
C ILE A 126 -10.40 4.46 1.46
N ASN A 127 -11.23 5.44 1.09
CA ASN A 127 -11.20 6.77 1.73
C ASN A 127 -11.56 6.71 3.22
N LYS A 128 -12.51 5.84 3.59
CA LYS A 128 -12.83 5.57 5.00
C LYS A 128 -11.63 4.97 5.75
N ALA A 129 -10.93 4.01 5.15
CA ALA A 129 -9.70 3.46 5.71
C ALA A 129 -8.57 4.49 5.80
N PHE A 130 -8.38 5.31 4.77
CA PHE A 130 -7.38 6.37 4.72
C PHE A 130 -7.62 7.42 5.81
N ALA A 131 -8.89 7.79 6.07
CA ALA A 131 -9.27 8.77 7.08
C ALA A 131 -9.02 8.33 8.53
N LEU A 132 -8.65 7.07 8.79
CA LEU A 132 -8.24 6.59 10.12
C LEU A 132 -6.86 7.08 10.54
N PHE A 133 -6.11 7.64 9.58
CA PHE A 133 -4.72 8.03 9.75
C PHE A 133 -4.60 9.55 9.68
N SER A 134 -3.88 10.10 10.65
CA SER A 134 -3.48 11.50 10.64
C SER A 134 -2.44 11.78 9.55
N GLU A 135 -2.16 13.05 9.28
CA GLU A 135 -1.09 13.43 8.35
C GLU A 135 0.28 12.88 8.80
N ASP A 136 0.58 12.92 10.09
CA ASP A 136 1.83 12.36 10.65
C ASP A 136 1.90 10.83 10.49
N ASP A 137 0.76 10.13 10.60
CA ASP A 137 0.68 8.68 10.35
C ASP A 137 1.00 8.34 8.88
N LEU A 138 0.43 9.11 7.95
CA LEU A 138 0.65 8.95 6.51
C LEU A 138 2.07 9.33 6.10
N LEU A 139 2.64 10.35 6.75
CA LEU A 139 4.03 10.74 6.58
C LEU A 139 4.98 9.60 6.98
N TYR A 140 4.72 8.99 8.14
CA TYR A 140 5.49 7.86 8.63
C TYR A 140 5.38 6.65 7.69
N LEU A 141 4.18 6.36 7.17
CA LEU A 141 3.97 5.29 6.19
C LEU A 141 4.84 5.47 4.93
N GLN A 142 4.88 6.68 4.37
CA GLN A 142 5.76 7.00 3.24
C GLN A 142 7.24 6.82 3.61
N PHE A 143 7.65 7.29 4.79
CA PHE A 143 9.01 7.13 5.29
C PHE A 143 9.43 5.66 5.36
N ARG A 144 8.59 4.80 5.95
CA ARG A 144 8.87 3.37 6.05
C ARG A 144 8.99 2.70 4.69
N ARG A 145 8.09 3.03 3.76
CA ARG A 145 8.19 2.54 2.37
C ARG A 145 9.52 2.93 1.74
N ASP A 146 9.97 4.17 1.92
CA ASP A 146 11.21 4.64 1.30
C ASP A 146 12.46 4.04 1.93
N VAL A 147 12.53 3.97 3.26
CA VAL A 147 13.67 3.37 3.97
C VAL A 147 13.84 1.90 3.59
N GLU A 148 12.74 1.16 3.52
CA GLU A 148 12.78 -0.28 3.27
C GLU A 148 12.92 -0.62 1.77
N ALA A 149 12.24 0.09 0.86
CA ALA A 149 12.33 -0.23 -0.58
C ALA A 149 13.55 0.41 -1.24
N HIS A 150 14.03 1.53 -0.70
CA HIS A 150 14.99 2.38 -1.36
C HIS A 150 16.11 2.78 -0.39
N VAL A 151 16.83 1.77 0.11
CA VAL A 151 17.99 1.91 1.01
C VAL A 151 19.01 2.98 0.55
N TRP A 152 19.05 3.28 -0.75
CA TRP A 152 19.96 4.26 -1.37
C TRP A 152 19.31 5.57 -1.83
N GLN A 153 18.00 5.77 -1.64
CA GLN A 153 17.39 7.05 -1.99
C GLN A 153 17.59 8.06 -0.86
N ASP A 154 18.35 9.12 -1.16
CA ASP A 154 18.47 10.38 -0.41
C ASP A 154 17.15 11.20 -0.42
N ALA A 155 16.02 10.49 -0.39
CA ALA A 155 14.65 10.97 -0.47
C ALA A 155 14.31 11.98 0.63
N TYR A 156 15.01 11.88 1.76
CA TYR A 156 14.89 12.72 2.95
C TYR A 156 16.10 13.63 3.18
N ARG A 157 17.03 13.70 2.22
CA ARG A 157 18.16 14.62 2.31
C ARG A 157 17.94 15.82 1.40
N LEU A 158 18.55 16.94 1.78
CA LEU A 158 18.67 18.10 0.90
C LEU A 158 19.38 17.69 -0.39
N ARG A 159 18.78 18.00 -1.53
CA ARG A 159 19.31 17.65 -2.86
C ARG A 159 19.36 18.87 -3.74
N MET A 160 20.36 18.93 -4.62
CA MET A 160 20.41 19.95 -5.67
C MET A 160 19.65 19.46 -6.90
N LYS A 161 18.69 20.25 -7.39
CA LYS A 161 18.08 20.07 -8.71
C LYS A 161 19.00 20.71 -9.74
N GLY A 162 19.88 19.92 -10.34
CA GLY A 162 20.98 20.42 -11.17
C GLY A 162 21.97 21.24 -10.32
N GLN A 163 22.48 22.35 -10.84
CA GLN A 163 23.39 23.25 -10.09
C GLN A 163 22.70 24.48 -9.49
N LYS A 164 21.38 24.64 -9.65
CA LYS A 164 20.73 25.96 -9.51
C LYS A 164 19.77 26.09 -8.33
N SER A 165 19.16 25.00 -7.87
CA SER A 165 18.15 25.10 -6.81
C SER A 165 18.20 23.92 -5.85
N LEU A 166 18.10 24.22 -4.56
CA LEU A 166 17.96 23.24 -3.50
C LEU A 166 16.52 22.71 -3.48
N ILE A 167 16.35 21.40 -3.48
CA ILE A 167 15.10 20.72 -3.20
C ILE A 167 14.99 20.64 -1.69
N THR A 168 14.13 21.49 -1.13
CA THR A 168 13.85 21.57 0.30
C THR A 168 12.52 20.94 0.67
N THR A 169 11.72 20.50 -0.31
CA THR A 169 10.40 19.95 -0.10
C THR A 169 10.21 18.56 -0.69
N ARG A 170 9.26 17.81 -0.13
CA ARG A 170 8.83 16.49 -0.58
C ARG A 170 7.31 16.39 -0.54
N ARG A 171 6.72 15.92 -1.64
CA ARG A 171 5.28 15.63 -1.69
C ARG A 171 4.98 14.26 -1.10
N VAL A 172 4.04 14.18 -0.16
CA VAL A 172 3.59 12.96 0.51
C VAL A 172 2.06 12.96 0.54
N PHE A 173 1.44 11.95 -0.08
CA PHE A 173 -0.03 11.83 -0.21
C PHE A 173 -0.75 13.12 -0.66
N GLY A 174 -0.12 13.89 -1.55
CA GLY A 174 -0.68 15.12 -2.10
C GLY A 174 -0.26 16.41 -1.39
N VAL A 175 0.38 16.34 -0.22
CA VAL A 175 0.83 17.49 0.58
C VAL A 175 2.34 17.69 0.42
N ASP A 176 2.78 18.94 0.22
CA ASP A 176 4.21 19.28 0.16
C ASP A 176 4.75 19.60 1.56
N TRP A 177 5.80 18.89 1.97
CA TRP A 177 6.45 19.03 3.27
C TRP A 177 7.85 19.59 3.12
N GLU A 178 8.24 20.53 3.98
CA GLU A 178 9.66 20.90 4.14
C GLU A 178 10.44 19.76 4.79
N LEU A 179 11.65 19.48 4.31
CA LEU A 179 12.45 18.33 4.75
C LEU A 179 12.83 18.39 6.24
N ASP A 180 13.09 19.58 6.78
CA ASP A 180 13.43 19.74 8.19
C ASP A 180 12.21 19.46 9.09
N VAL A 181 11.04 19.98 8.72
CA VAL A 181 9.76 19.71 9.41
C VAL A 181 9.43 18.23 9.34
N LEU A 182 9.66 17.60 8.19
CA LEU A 182 9.40 16.19 7.99
C LEU A 182 10.22 15.34 8.97
N HIS A 183 11.53 15.59 9.10
CA HIS A 183 12.37 14.85 10.05
C HIS A 183 11.89 14.99 11.50
N GLU A 184 11.52 16.21 11.90
CA GLU A 184 10.98 16.46 13.23
C GLU A 184 9.70 15.66 13.48
N ARG A 185 8.78 15.63 12.52
CA ARG A 185 7.51 14.90 12.63
C ARG A 185 7.69 13.40 12.72
N ILE A 186 8.59 12.83 11.92
CA ILE A 186 8.91 11.39 12.00
C ILE A 186 9.50 11.04 13.38
N GLU A 187 10.40 11.87 13.88
CA GLU A 187 11.03 11.66 15.18
C GLU A 187 10.01 11.77 16.32
N GLN A 188 9.10 12.75 16.29
CA GLN A 188 7.98 12.86 17.23
C GLN A 188 7.07 11.61 17.20
N MET A 189 6.77 11.12 16.00
CA MET A 189 5.98 9.92 15.80
C MET A 189 6.66 8.67 16.39
N LEU A 190 7.96 8.49 16.16
CA LEU A 190 8.73 7.42 16.76
C LEU A 190 8.76 7.54 18.29
N GLN A 191 8.97 8.74 18.82
CA GLN A 191 8.97 9.00 20.27
C GLN A 191 7.63 8.65 20.93
N ARG A 192 6.49 8.91 20.26
CA ARG A 192 5.14 8.54 20.74
C ARG A 192 5.01 7.05 21.04
N PHE A 193 5.77 6.21 20.33
CA PHE A 193 5.80 4.75 20.51
C PHE A 193 7.08 4.26 21.19
N ALA A 194 7.81 5.14 21.92
CA ALA A 194 9.10 4.78 22.53
C ALA A 194 10.12 4.17 21.54
N ARG A 195 10.04 4.59 20.28
CA ARG A 195 10.79 4.07 19.12
C ARG A 195 10.53 2.57 18.83
N ASP A 196 9.44 2.01 19.34
CA ASP A 196 9.01 0.65 19.02
C ASP A 196 8.16 0.66 17.73
N GLU A 197 8.83 0.45 16.60
CA GLU A 197 8.16 0.40 15.30
C GLU A 197 7.17 -0.78 15.17
N ARG A 198 7.36 -1.86 15.94
CA ARG A 198 6.42 -2.98 15.95
C ARG A 198 5.12 -2.56 16.62
N ALA A 199 5.22 -1.88 17.77
CA ALA A 199 4.04 -1.33 18.45
C ALA A 199 3.25 -0.40 17.52
N LEU A 200 3.95 0.40 16.73
CA LEU A 200 3.36 1.29 15.74
C LEU A 200 2.67 0.53 14.58
N ALA A 201 3.30 -0.51 14.03
CA ALA A 201 2.68 -1.36 13.00
C ALA A 201 1.42 -2.05 13.51
N VAL A 202 1.46 -2.58 14.74
CA VAL A 202 0.32 -3.22 15.41
C VAL A 202 -0.82 -2.22 15.66
N ASP A 203 -0.50 -0.99 16.07
CA ASP A 203 -1.49 0.07 16.24
C ASP A 203 -2.21 0.39 14.92
N PHE A 204 -1.46 0.56 13.84
CA PHE A 204 -2.02 0.82 12.51
C PHE A 204 -2.92 -0.33 12.04
N ALA A 205 -2.45 -1.57 12.20
CA ALA A 205 -3.23 -2.76 11.87
C ALA A 205 -4.53 -2.82 12.68
N ARG A 206 -4.49 -2.57 13.99
CA ARG A 206 -5.69 -2.56 14.85
C ARG A 206 -6.69 -1.49 14.46
N ARG A 207 -6.24 -0.29 14.08
CA ARG A 207 -7.12 0.77 13.59
C ARG A 207 -7.77 0.38 12.26
N LEU A 208 -7.00 -0.22 11.35
CA LEU A 208 -7.43 -0.58 10.01
C LEU A 208 -8.32 -1.84 9.98
N HIS A 209 -8.09 -2.81 10.86
CA HIS A 209 -8.73 -4.12 10.85
C HIS A 209 -10.26 -4.08 10.77
N PRO A 210 -10.99 -3.23 11.53
CA PRO A 210 -12.45 -3.16 11.48
C PRO A 210 -13.04 -2.75 10.12
N VAL A 211 -12.28 -2.03 9.28
CA VAL A 211 -12.75 -1.57 7.96
C VAL A 211 -12.26 -2.42 6.81
N MET A 212 -11.28 -3.30 7.02
CA MET A 212 -10.72 -4.15 5.96
C MET A 212 -11.72 -5.08 5.29
N PRO A 213 -12.73 -5.68 5.96
CA PRO A 213 -13.73 -6.49 5.28
C PRO A 213 -14.48 -5.72 4.20
N GLU A 214 -14.86 -4.48 4.49
CA GLU A 214 -15.55 -3.59 3.55
C GLU A 214 -14.63 -3.21 2.37
N VAL A 215 -13.38 -2.84 2.65
CA VAL A 215 -12.37 -2.55 1.62
C VAL A 215 -12.15 -3.76 0.72
N LEU A 216 -11.99 -4.95 1.31
CA LEU A 216 -11.78 -6.18 0.57
C LEU A 216 -12.96 -6.49 -0.34
N THR A 217 -14.19 -6.51 0.20
CA THR A 217 -15.38 -6.83 -0.59
C THR A 217 -15.55 -5.86 -1.76
N THR A 218 -15.51 -4.55 -1.50
CA THR A 218 -15.76 -3.52 -2.53
C THR A 218 -14.65 -3.46 -3.58
N CYS A 219 -13.38 -3.57 -3.17
CA CYS A 219 -12.27 -3.54 -4.12
C CYS A 219 -12.16 -4.81 -4.94
N MET A 220 -12.49 -5.98 -4.38
CA MET A 220 -12.45 -7.23 -5.15
C MET A 220 -13.52 -7.27 -6.24
N ILE A 221 -14.71 -6.73 -5.99
CA ILE A 221 -15.77 -6.53 -7.01
C ILE A 221 -15.29 -5.60 -8.13
N TYR A 222 -14.48 -4.61 -7.79
CA TYR A 222 -13.92 -3.68 -8.76
C TYR A 222 -12.78 -4.30 -9.60
N THR A 223 -11.95 -5.17 -9.01
CA THR A 223 -10.82 -5.80 -9.71
C THR A 223 -11.18 -7.06 -10.50
N SER A 224 -12.40 -7.59 -10.34
CA SER A 224 -12.93 -8.76 -11.07
C SER A 224 -13.53 -8.39 -12.42
#